data_AF-A0A5N9HFQ1-F1
#
_entry.id   AF-A0A5N9HFQ1-F1
#
_cell.length_a   1.000
_cell.length_b   1.000
_cell.length_c   1.000
_cell.angle_alpha   90.00
_cell.angle_beta   90.00
_cell.angle_gamma   90.00
#
_symmetry.space_group_name_H-M   'P 1'
#
loop_
_entity.id
_entity.type
_entity.pdbx_description
1 polymer ?
#
loop_
_entity_poly.entity_id
_entity_poly.type
_entity_poly.pdbx_seq_one_letter_code
_entity_poly.pdbx_strand_id
1 'polypeptide(L)'
;MSNPTTIFSEFVSEIQFSDLSSNLIDIAKIPILDGFANMMAGSTQEVSGLVSQYVNSLGGNNQSTVIGHNYQTSTFLAAFINGVSGHCLDYEIQGHPAT
;
A
#
# COMPACT_ATOMS: atom_id res chain seq x y z
N MET A 1 13.38 25.05 20.06
CA MET A 1 12.40 24.84 18.97
C MET A 1 12.62 23.42 18.47
N SER A 2 11.61 22.55 18.51
CA SER A 2 11.72 21.21 17.90
C SER A 2 11.91 21.36 16.38
N ASN A 3 12.82 20.59 15.81
CA ASN A 3 13.04 20.60 14.37
C ASN A 3 11.88 19.87 13.64
N PRO A 4 11.72 20.05 12.32
CA PRO A 4 10.63 19.41 11.58
C PRO A 4 10.59 17.89 11.72
N THR A 5 11.74 17.21 11.75
CA THR A 5 11.81 15.76 11.94
C THR A 5 11.20 15.34 13.26
N THR A 6 11.54 16.02 14.35
CA THR A 6 11.00 15.77 15.69
C THR A 6 9.48 15.96 15.70
N ILE A 7 8.99 17.06 15.13
CA ILE A 7 7.55 17.37 15.07
C ILE A 7 6.77 16.24 14.36
N PHE A 8 7.24 15.79 13.18
CA PHE A 8 6.55 14.72 12.45
C PHE A 8 6.66 13.37 13.15
N SER A 9 7.82 13.04 13.74
CA SER A 9 7.97 11.76 14.45
C SER A 9 7.05 11.68 15.65
N GLU A 10 6.96 12.75 16.46
CA GLU A 10 6.08 12.81 17.63
C GLU A 10 4.62 12.64 17.21
N PHE A 11 4.17 13.42 16.22
CA PHE A 11 2.81 13.32 15.70
C PHE A 11 2.44 11.89 15.23
N VAL A 12 3.28 11.27 14.40
CA VAL A 12 3.01 9.91 13.86
C VAL A 12 3.05 8.85 14.96
N SER A 13 3.92 8.99 15.97
CA SER A 13 4.02 8.01 17.06
C SER A 13 2.92 8.12 18.11
N GLU A 14 2.35 9.32 18.30
CA GLU A 14 1.41 9.58 19.39
C GLU A 14 -0.05 9.46 18.96
N ILE A 15 -0.39 9.74 17.70
CA ILE A 15 -1.76 9.71 17.21
C ILE A 15 -2.43 8.34 17.44
N GLN A 16 -3.62 8.35 18.01
CA GLN A 16 -4.46 7.18 18.26
C GLN A 16 -5.70 7.21 17.37
N PHE A 17 -6.32 6.04 17.17
CA PHE A 17 -7.57 5.96 16.41
C PHE A 17 -8.69 6.81 17.03
N SER A 18 -8.70 6.97 18.36
CA SER A 18 -9.65 7.82 19.08
C SER A 18 -9.52 9.31 18.77
N ASP A 19 -8.38 9.74 18.24
CA ASP A 19 -8.15 11.14 17.87
C ASP A 19 -8.72 11.47 16.49
N LEU A 20 -9.12 10.44 15.72
CA LEU A 20 -9.67 10.59 14.38
C LEU A 20 -11.17 10.92 14.43
N SER A 21 -11.57 12.00 13.78
CA SER A 21 -13.01 12.30 13.60
C SER A 21 -13.71 11.24 12.75
N SER A 22 -15.00 11.02 12.99
CA SER A 22 -15.81 10.11 12.17
C SER A 22 -15.76 10.46 10.68
N ASN A 23 -15.84 11.76 10.36
CA ASN A 23 -15.72 12.25 9.00
C ASN A 23 -14.36 11.91 8.36
N LEU A 24 -13.26 12.04 9.10
CA LEU A 24 -11.93 11.65 8.62
C LEU A 24 -11.84 10.15 8.34
N ILE A 25 -12.39 9.33 9.24
CA ILE A 25 -12.45 7.87 9.06
C ILE A 25 -13.24 7.52 7.81
N ASP A 26 -14.39 8.16 7.58
CA ASP A 26 -15.22 7.89 6.41
C ASP A 26 -14.54 8.32 5.10
N ILE A 27 -13.83 9.45 5.11
CA ILE A 27 -13.02 9.88 3.96
C ILE A 27 -11.86 8.90 3.73
N ALA A 28 -11.17 8.44 4.78
CA ALA A 28 -10.01 7.55 4.66
C ALA A 28 -10.34 6.16 4.13
N LYS A 29 -11.57 5.67 4.31
CA LYS A 29 -12.02 4.39 3.73
C LYS A 29 -12.03 4.42 2.19
N ILE A 30 -12.29 5.58 1.59
CA ILE A 30 -12.37 5.74 0.13
C ILE A 30 -11.04 5.41 -0.55
N PRO A 31 -9.89 6.06 -0.24
CA PRO A 31 -8.61 5.75 -0.87
C PRO A 31 -8.12 4.34 -0.56
N ILE A 32 -8.46 3.78 0.61
CA ILE A 32 -8.12 2.39 0.96
C ILE A 32 -8.85 1.41 0.02
N LEU A 33 -10.16 1.61 -0.18
CA LEU A 33 -10.96 0.75 -1.04
C LEU A 33 -10.56 0.91 -2.51
N ASP A 34 -10.34 2.15 -2.95
CA ASP A 34 -9.89 2.49 -4.31
C ASP A 34 -8.52 1.86 -4.61
N GLY A 35 -7.54 2.04 -3.73
CA GLY A 35 -6.23 1.42 -3.85
C GLY A 35 -6.29 -0.10 -3.89
N PHE A 36 -7.16 -0.73 -3.08
CA PHE A 36 -7.37 -2.18 -3.15
C PHE A 36 -7.96 -2.63 -4.49
N ALA A 37 -8.96 -1.91 -5.00
CA ALA A 37 -9.54 -2.18 -6.30
C ALA A 37 -8.50 -2.04 -7.43
N ASN A 38 -7.66 -1.01 -7.35
CA ASN A 38 -6.59 -0.80 -8.33
C ASN A 38 -5.51 -1.90 -8.26
N MET A 39 -5.11 -2.33 -7.07
CA MET A 39 -4.21 -3.49 -6.90
C MET A 39 -4.79 -4.76 -7.51
N MET A 40 -6.10 -5.02 -7.35
CA MET A 40 -6.76 -6.17 -7.98
C MET A 40 -6.76 -6.05 -9.51
N ALA A 41 -7.11 -4.89 -10.07
CA ALA A 41 -7.09 -4.67 -11.51
C ALA A 41 -5.67 -4.77 -12.09
N GLY A 42 -4.70 -4.20 -11.40
CA GLY A 42 -3.30 -4.24 -11.81
C GLY A 42 -2.64 -5.61 -11.68
N SER A 43 -3.13 -6.48 -10.81
CA SER A 43 -2.62 -7.86 -10.67
C SER A 43 -2.79 -8.70 -11.95
N THR A 44 -3.69 -8.28 -12.86
CA THR A 44 -3.90 -8.95 -14.15
C THR A 44 -2.93 -8.49 -15.23
N GLN A 45 -2.07 -7.50 -14.96
CA GLN A 45 -1.13 -6.96 -15.94
C GLN A 45 0.14 -7.81 -16.03
N GLU A 46 0.78 -7.82 -17.21
CA GLU A 46 1.99 -8.61 -17.48
C GLU A 46 3.12 -8.29 -16.48
N VAL A 47 3.31 -7.01 -16.16
CA VAL A 47 4.33 -6.56 -15.20
C VAL A 47 4.11 -7.18 -13.81
N SER A 48 2.88 -7.27 -13.34
CA SER A 48 2.53 -7.91 -12.07
C SER A 48 2.82 -9.41 -12.10
N GLY A 49 2.55 -10.06 -13.24
CA GLY A 49 2.92 -11.46 -13.47
C GLY A 49 4.43 -11.71 -13.40
N LEU A 50 5.24 -10.86 -14.03
CA LEU A 50 6.71 -10.95 -14.00
C LEU A 50 7.26 -10.73 -12.59
N VAL A 51 6.78 -9.71 -11.88
CA VAL A 51 7.20 -9.41 -10.51
C VAL A 51 6.72 -10.49 -9.54
N SER A 52 5.54 -11.07 -9.75
CA SER A 52 5.06 -12.21 -8.97
C SER A 52 5.98 -13.43 -9.11
N GLN A 53 6.44 -13.76 -10.32
CA GLN A 53 7.41 -14.84 -10.54
C GLN A 53 8.72 -14.57 -9.80
N TYR A 54 9.23 -13.34 -9.87
CA TYR A 54 10.42 -12.93 -9.14
C TYR A 54 10.23 -13.07 -7.62
N VAL A 55 9.15 -12.52 -7.06
CA VAL A 55 8.83 -12.61 -5.63
C VAL A 55 8.66 -14.06 -5.18
N ASN A 56 7.97 -14.88 -5.96
CA ASN A 56 7.77 -16.30 -5.66
C ASN A 56 9.11 -17.07 -5.66
N SER A 57 10.07 -16.70 -6.53
CA SER A 57 11.41 -17.29 -6.55
C SER A 57 12.23 -16.98 -5.30
N LEU A 58 11.96 -15.85 -4.63
CA LEU A 58 12.57 -15.49 -3.35
C LEU A 58 11.96 -16.27 -2.16
N GLY A 59 10.77 -16.85 -2.33
CA GLY A 59 10.02 -17.51 -1.27
C GLY A 59 9.58 -16.53 -0.19
N GLY A 60 9.74 -16.91 1.07
CA GLY A 60 9.37 -16.11 2.24
C GLY A 60 8.43 -16.83 3.20
N ASN A 61 8.20 -16.23 4.36
CA ASN A 61 7.25 -16.77 5.34
C ASN A 61 5.83 -16.37 4.92
N ASN A 62 4.83 -17.25 5.05
CA ASN A 62 3.44 -16.95 4.69
C ASN A 62 2.78 -15.94 5.67
N GLN A 63 3.21 -14.68 5.63
CA GLN A 63 2.75 -13.61 6.52
C GLN A 63 1.74 -12.68 5.86
N SER A 64 1.79 -12.53 4.54
CA SER A 64 0.96 -11.59 3.81
C SER A 64 0.64 -12.10 2.40
N THR A 65 -0.56 -11.77 1.93
CA THR A 65 -1.09 -12.22 0.64
C THR A 65 -0.59 -11.36 -0.50
N VAL A 66 -0.27 -12.01 -1.62
CA VAL A 66 -0.04 -11.34 -2.90
C VAL A 66 -1.39 -11.21 -3.63
N ILE A 67 -1.91 -9.99 -3.75
CA ILE A 67 -3.24 -9.72 -4.28
C ILE A 67 -3.33 -10.16 -5.74
N GLY A 68 -4.38 -10.90 -6.10
CA GLY A 68 -4.57 -11.44 -7.45
C GLY A 68 -3.71 -12.68 -7.78
N HIS A 69 -2.89 -13.14 -6.82
CA HIS A 69 -2.09 -14.34 -6.96
C HIS A 69 -2.38 -15.32 -5.82
N ASN A 70 -2.41 -16.62 -6.10
CA ASN A 70 -2.84 -17.63 -5.13
C ASN A 70 -1.72 -18.10 -4.18
N TYR A 71 -0.99 -17.16 -3.57
CA TYR A 71 0.07 -17.47 -2.61
C TYR A 71 0.33 -16.33 -1.60
N GLN A 72 1.10 -16.65 -0.57
CA GLN A 72 1.56 -15.72 0.46
C GLN A 72 3.08 -15.69 0.51
N THR A 73 3.63 -14.59 1.03
CA THR A 73 5.08 -14.38 1.22
C THR A 73 5.31 -13.44 2.41
N SER A 74 6.56 -13.10 2.68
CA SER A 74 6.98 -12.17 3.73
C SER A 74 6.33 -10.80 3.51
N THR A 75 6.00 -10.09 4.60
CA THR A 75 5.24 -8.82 4.53
C THR A 75 5.83 -7.79 3.58
N PHE A 76 7.15 -7.63 3.57
CA PHE A 76 7.83 -6.66 2.68
C PHE A 76 7.76 -7.05 1.21
N LEU A 77 7.83 -8.35 0.89
CA LEU A 77 7.72 -8.84 -0.49
C LEU A 77 6.30 -8.70 -0.99
N ALA A 78 5.30 -9.03 -0.17
CA ALA A 78 3.89 -8.84 -0.50
C ALA A 78 3.59 -7.35 -0.74
N ALA A 79 4.09 -6.46 0.12
CA ALA A 79 3.96 -5.01 -0.08
C ALA A 79 4.58 -4.54 -1.40
N PHE A 80 5.75 -5.08 -1.78
CA PHE A 80 6.41 -4.74 -3.04
C PHE A 80 5.57 -5.10 -4.27
N ILE A 81 5.14 -6.37 -4.42
CA ILE A 81 4.33 -6.78 -5.58
C ILE A 81 2.92 -6.14 -5.57
N ASN A 82 2.30 -6.00 -4.41
CA ASN A 82 0.99 -5.33 -4.30
C ASN A 82 1.13 -3.85 -4.70
N GLY A 83 2.22 -3.18 -4.32
CA GLY A 83 2.53 -1.82 -4.77
C GLY A 83 2.76 -1.71 -6.28
N VAL A 84 3.49 -2.66 -6.89
CA VAL A 84 3.64 -2.72 -8.35
C VAL A 84 2.28 -2.86 -9.03
N SER A 85 1.46 -3.79 -8.55
CA SER A 85 0.11 -4.01 -9.08
C SER A 85 -0.75 -2.74 -8.91
N GLY A 86 -0.66 -2.08 -7.76
CA GLY A 86 -1.42 -0.88 -7.45
C GLY A 86 -1.05 0.37 -8.26
N HIS A 87 0.07 0.37 -8.98
CA HIS A 87 0.53 1.52 -9.76
C HIS A 87 0.60 1.26 -11.27
N CYS A 88 0.64 -0.01 -11.71
CA CYS A 88 0.90 -0.34 -13.11
C CYS A 88 -0.14 0.16 -14.12
N LEU A 89 -1.34 0.53 -13.65
CA LEU A 89 -2.42 1.10 -14.46
C LEU A 89 -2.50 2.64 -14.38
N ASP A 90 -1.72 3.27 -13.50
CA ASP A 90 -1.72 4.72 -13.26
C ASP A 90 -3.10 5.27 -12.84
N TYR A 91 -3.82 4.50 -12.02
CA TYR A 91 -5.21 4.76 -11.59
C TYR A 91 -5.34 5.02 -10.09
N GLU A 92 -4.27 4.85 -9.32
CA GLU A 92 -4.31 5.13 -7.90
C GLU A 92 -4.44 6.63 -7.67
N ILE A 93 -4.87 7.00 -6.47
CA ILE A 93 -4.93 8.39 -6.07
C ILE A 93 -3.51 8.98 -6.10
N GLN A 94 -3.25 9.79 -7.11
CA GLN A 94 -2.01 10.53 -7.24
C GLN A 94 -2.05 11.76 -6.33
N GLY A 95 -0.99 11.94 -5.54
CA GLY A 95 -0.71 13.25 -4.96
C GLY A 95 -0.29 14.22 -6.06
N HIS A 96 -0.84 15.42 -6.06
CA HIS A 96 -0.28 16.56 -6.80
C HIS A 96 0.59 17.38 -5.83
N PRO A 97 1.89 17.05 -5.67
CA PRO A 97 2.79 17.95 -4.94
C PRO A 97 2.81 19.29 -5.68
N ALA A 98 2.72 20.39 -4.93
CA ALA A 98 2.90 21.72 -5.52
C ALA A 98 4.30 21.80 -6.13
N THR A 99 4.38 21.88 -7.45
CA THR A 99 5.60 22.23 -8.20
C THR A 99 5.99 23.67 -7.94
#